data_AF-A0A9E3TCJ0-F1
#
_entry.id   AF-A0A9E3TCJ0-F1
#
_cell.length_a   1.000
_cell.length_b   1.000
_cell.length_c   1.000
_cell.angle_alpha   90.00
_cell.angle_beta   90.00
_cell.angle_gamma   90.00
#
_symmetry.space_group_name_H-M   'P 1'
#
loop_
_entity.id
_entity.type
_entity.pdbx_description
1 polymer ?
#
loop_
_entity_poly.entity_id
_entity_poly.type
_entity_poly.pdbx_seq_one_letter_code
_entity_poly.pdbx_strand_id
1 'polypeptide(L)'
;MRHRSSIPRTALAAILAAAGFAAQLPARAEESKPPAPRARCEEAIPAVYDRVSPAVVSIAAMSVNPYDLDERMTRVVGSGVIVDKSGLVLTNSHVVFSRQVITVTLDDGSTLPARLVGADPIFDVALVRIPTPSSGELPVARLGDSENVPVGEEVLAIGNPFGLDQTLTRGIVSAVNRLLPNIPLSLTEPLIQTDAPINPGSSGGPLMDRCGDVIGITTAILPEAQNIGFAIPIDLIRGVLPSLVEHGRVIRPWLGVQGQLVSRPLKDLLRVPLVDGFLVEVVEPGSPAEKAGLHGGRLDLTIGGDTVLIGGDVITEIDGSPVSDLEKIDRALRSLEVGATTHLKIFHDGATREVDITLVERPLLPEDVPFRRSESPRNTTARSGAHAPFRGIRRGI
;
A
#
# COMPACT_ATOMS: atom_id res chain seq x y z
N MET A 1 69.25 79.97 27.63
CA MET A 1 69.91 80.34 26.36
C MET A 1 69.83 79.16 25.40
N ARG A 2 69.24 79.38 24.22
CA ARG A 2 69.45 78.78 22.89
C ARG A 2 69.82 77.28 22.70
N HIS A 3 69.16 76.73 21.67
CA HIS A 3 69.65 75.74 20.68
C HIS A 3 69.72 74.28 21.13
N ARG A 4 69.46 73.25 20.32
CA ARG A 4 68.97 73.06 18.93
C ARG A 4 68.79 71.53 18.76
N SER A 5 67.86 71.14 17.88
CA SER A 5 67.90 69.97 16.97
C SER A 5 68.58 68.65 17.40
N SER A 6 67.87 67.53 17.23
CA SER A 6 68.16 66.55 16.16
C SER A 6 67.21 65.34 16.21
N ILE A 7 66.76 64.92 15.03
CA ILE A 7 66.10 63.63 14.77
C ILE A 7 67.24 62.60 14.55
N PRO A 8 67.09 61.31 14.92
CA PRO A 8 66.76 60.33 13.88
C PRO A 8 65.82 59.17 14.30
N ARG A 9 65.00 58.79 13.30
CA ARG A 9 64.45 57.47 12.93
C ARG A 9 64.72 56.28 13.86
N THR A 10 63.65 55.58 14.25
CA THR A 10 63.50 54.11 14.07
C THR A 10 62.03 53.71 14.20
N ALA A 11 61.67 52.70 13.42
CA ALA A 11 60.30 52.28 13.10
C ALA A 11 59.68 51.42 14.20
N LEU A 12 58.35 51.49 14.34
CA LEU A 12 57.56 50.33 14.74
C LEU A 12 56.18 50.39 14.08
N ALA A 13 55.93 49.44 13.19
CA ALA A 13 54.66 49.20 12.55
C ALA A 13 53.67 48.61 13.56
N ALA A 14 52.50 49.23 13.72
CA ALA A 14 51.37 48.66 14.43
C ALA A 14 50.42 48.04 13.41
N ILE A 15 50.26 46.72 13.46
CA ILE A 15 49.29 45.96 12.67
C ILE A 15 47.94 46.04 13.39
N LEU A 16 46.93 46.61 12.72
CA LEU A 16 45.52 46.50 13.09
C LEU A 16 45.03 45.08 12.78
N ALA A 17 44.52 44.38 13.78
CA ALA A 17 43.69 43.18 13.58
C ALA A 17 42.22 43.59 13.77
N ALA A 18 41.52 43.83 12.66
CA ALA A 18 40.06 43.90 12.62
C ALA A 18 39.53 42.48 12.35
N ALA A 19 38.96 41.84 13.38
CA ALA A 19 38.25 40.57 13.22
C ALA A 19 36.85 40.87 12.67
N GLY A 20 36.63 40.57 11.39
CA GLY A 20 35.31 40.62 10.75
C GLY A 20 34.49 39.38 11.13
N PHE A 21 33.34 39.61 11.77
CA PHE A 21 32.33 38.58 12.00
C PHE A 21 31.50 38.45 10.72
N ALA A 22 31.81 37.46 9.89
CA ALA A 22 31.00 37.11 8.73
C ALA A 22 29.80 36.28 9.19
N ALA A 23 28.59 36.82 9.05
CA ALA A 23 27.35 36.09 9.24
C ALA A 23 27.26 34.98 8.17
N GLN A 24 27.39 33.72 8.58
CA GLN A 24 27.12 32.57 7.72
C GLN A 24 25.61 32.43 7.54
N LEU A 25 25.16 32.75 6.32
CA LEU A 25 23.82 32.39 5.84
C LEU A 25 23.68 30.87 5.85
N PRO A 26 22.49 30.33 6.21
CA PRO A 26 22.25 28.89 6.16
C PRO A 26 22.39 28.39 4.72
N ALA A 27 23.06 27.26 4.57
CA ALA A 27 23.21 26.57 3.29
C ALA A 27 21.82 26.33 2.68
N ARG A 28 21.65 26.81 1.45
CA ARG A 28 20.48 26.57 0.61
C ARG A 28 20.35 25.06 0.45
N ALA A 29 19.21 24.49 0.82
CA ALA A 29 18.91 23.07 0.57
C ALA A 29 19.20 22.78 -0.90
N GLU A 30 20.07 21.79 -1.16
CA GLU A 30 20.33 21.32 -2.51
C GLU A 30 19.02 20.78 -3.08
N GLU A 31 18.52 21.45 -4.11
CA GLU A 31 17.37 21.03 -4.89
C GLU A 31 17.74 19.68 -5.51
N SER A 32 17.07 18.61 -5.08
CA SER A 32 17.34 17.25 -5.54
C SER A 32 17.23 17.21 -7.06
N LYS A 33 18.33 16.86 -7.73
CA LYS A 33 18.40 16.73 -9.19
C LYS A 33 17.24 15.84 -9.68
N PRO A 34 16.43 16.28 -10.67
CA PRO A 34 15.34 15.46 -11.17
C PRO A 34 15.89 14.12 -11.68
N PRO A 35 15.17 13.01 -11.46
CA PRO A 35 15.62 11.69 -11.87
C PRO A 35 15.95 11.69 -13.36
N ALA A 36 17.02 10.98 -13.73
CA ALA A 36 17.41 10.87 -15.13
C ALA A 36 16.23 10.30 -15.95
N PRO A 37 15.95 10.83 -17.15
CA PRO A 37 14.86 10.32 -17.97
C PRO A 37 15.11 8.84 -18.27
N ARG A 38 14.12 8.00 -17.99
CA ARG A 38 14.14 6.58 -18.34
C ARG A 38 14.43 6.41 -19.83
N ALA A 39 15.15 5.35 -20.17
CA ALA A 39 15.45 5.03 -21.56
C ALA A 39 14.14 4.94 -22.36
N ARG A 40 14.06 5.68 -23.47
CA ARG A 40 12.88 5.64 -24.33
C ARG A 40 12.86 4.32 -25.09
N CYS A 41 11.94 3.43 -24.71
CA CYS A 41 11.67 2.22 -25.46
C CYS A 41 10.81 2.53 -26.68
N GLU A 42 11.39 2.36 -27.87
CA GLU A 42 10.73 2.63 -29.16
C GLU A 42 10.06 1.39 -29.77
N GLU A 43 10.21 0.21 -29.14
CA GLU A 43 9.58 -1.05 -29.55
C GLU A 43 8.08 -0.87 -29.75
N ALA A 44 7.48 -1.38 -30.84
CA ALA A 44 6.04 -1.27 -31.04
C ALA A 44 5.27 -2.05 -29.96
N ILE A 45 4.11 -1.54 -29.50
CA ILE A 45 3.31 -2.19 -28.45
C ILE A 45 3.00 -3.68 -28.76
N PRO A 46 2.65 -4.07 -30.00
CA PRO A 46 2.47 -5.49 -30.32
C PRO A 46 3.71 -6.35 -30.05
N ALA A 47 4.93 -5.84 -30.30
CA ALA A 47 6.15 -6.57 -30.01
C ALA A 47 6.42 -6.69 -28.50
N VAL A 48 6.10 -5.65 -27.73
CA VAL A 48 6.12 -5.71 -26.26
C VAL A 48 5.13 -6.79 -25.76
N TYR A 49 3.93 -6.82 -26.33
CA TYR A 49 2.92 -7.84 -26.02
C TYR A 49 3.42 -9.25 -26.34
N ASP A 50 3.90 -9.50 -27.56
CA ASP A 50 4.38 -10.82 -27.97
C ASP A 50 5.51 -11.34 -27.07
N ARG A 51 6.35 -10.43 -26.57
CA ARG A 51 7.45 -10.78 -25.67
C ARG A 51 7.01 -11.06 -24.24
N VAL A 52 6.08 -10.28 -23.70
CA VAL A 52 5.72 -10.37 -22.26
C VAL A 52 4.53 -11.28 -22.01
N SER A 53 3.59 -11.34 -22.94
CA SER A 53 2.35 -12.11 -22.80
C SER A 53 2.57 -13.60 -22.47
N PRO A 54 3.63 -14.30 -22.94
CA PRO A 54 3.89 -15.68 -22.51
C PRO A 54 4.10 -15.85 -21.00
N ALA A 55 4.60 -14.84 -20.31
CA ALA A 55 4.82 -14.87 -18.86
C ALA A 55 3.55 -14.57 -18.04
N VAL A 56 2.43 -14.21 -18.69
CA VAL A 56 1.18 -13.83 -18.01
C VAL A 56 0.19 -15.00 -18.02
N VAL A 57 -0.14 -15.49 -16.84
CA VAL A 57 -0.93 -16.72 -16.69
C VAL A 57 -2.34 -16.43 -16.20
N SER A 58 -3.27 -17.33 -16.49
CA SER A 58 -4.59 -17.36 -15.85
C SER A 58 -4.50 -18.13 -14.54
N ILE A 59 -5.16 -17.65 -13.50
CA ILE A 59 -5.27 -18.36 -12.23
C ILE A 59 -6.75 -18.60 -11.93
N ALA A 60 -7.09 -19.87 -11.70
CA ALA A 60 -8.39 -20.24 -11.14
C ALA A 60 -8.16 -20.89 -9.78
N ALA A 61 -8.89 -20.41 -8.78
CA ALA A 61 -8.84 -20.96 -7.44
C ALA A 61 -10.24 -21.28 -6.93
N MET A 62 -10.37 -22.38 -6.19
CA MET A 62 -11.65 -22.87 -5.70
C MET A 62 -11.66 -22.97 -4.18
N SER A 63 -12.75 -22.49 -3.58
CA SER A 63 -13.09 -22.76 -2.20
C SER A 63 -14.19 -23.81 -2.12
N VAL A 64 -14.01 -24.81 -1.26
CA VAL A 64 -15.04 -25.82 -0.97
C VAL A 64 -15.57 -25.62 0.44
N ASN A 65 -16.87 -25.32 0.58
CA ASN A 65 -17.56 -25.28 1.87
C ASN A 65 -18.59 -26.43 1.92
N PRO A 66 -18.30 -27.54 2.61
CA PRO A 66 -19.24 -28.66 2.68
C PRO A 66 -20.51 -28.36 3.48
N TYR A 67 -20.51 -27.29 4.27
CA TYR A 67 -21.64 -26.90 5.14
C TYR A 67 -22.59 -25.89 4.48
N ASP A 68 -22.19 -25.28 3.38
CA ASP A 68 -23.06 -24.43 2.57
C ASP A 68 -23.83 -25.32 1.58
N LEU A 69 -25.15 -25.44 1.74
CA LEU A 69 -25.96 -26.33 0.91
C LEU A 69 -26.30 -25.69 -0.45
N ASP A 70 -26.23 -24.37 -0.55
CA ASP A 70 -26.60 -23.61 -1.75
C ASP A 70 -25.37 -23.31 -2.62
N GLU A 71 -24.21 -23.01 -2.01
CA GLU A 71 -22.96 -22.71 -2.71
C GLU A 71 -21.76 -23.49 -2.14
N ARG A 72 -21.74 -24.81 -2.39
CA ARG A 72 -20.65 -25.70 -1.92
C ARG A 72 -19.27 -25.38 -2.50
N MET A 73 -19.24 -24.77 -3.68
CA MET A 73 -18.01 -24.46 -4.40
C MET A 73 -18.08 -23.03 -4.93
N THR A 74 -17.14 -22.20 -4.49
CA THR A 74 -16.96 -20.84 -5.03
C THR A 74 -15.67 -20.83 -5.85
N ARG A 75 -15.73 -20.26 -7.05
CA ARG A 75 -14.57 -20.12 -7.94
C ARG A 75 -14.17 -18.65 -8.05
N VAL A 76 -12.89 -18.39 -7.86
CA VAL A 76 -12.26 -17.09 -8.12
C VAL A 76 -11.33 -17.25 -9.32
N VAL A 77 -11.28 -16.22 -10.15
CA VAL A 77 -10.48 -16.18 -11.36
C VAL A 77 -9.71 -14.88 -11.38
N GLY A 78 -8.43 -14.96 -11.71
CA GLY A 78 -7.52 -13.83 -11.81
C GLY A 78 -6.41 -14.11 -12.80
N SER A 79 -5.41 -13.25 -12.77
CA SER A 79 -4.19 -13.35 -13.57
C SER A 79 -2.98 -13.53 -12.65
N GLY A 80 -1.84 -13.89 -13.24
CA GLY A 80 -0.57 -13.94 -12.54
C GLY A 80 0.59 -13.68 -13.48
N VAL A 81 1.78 -13.51 -12.93
CA VAL A 81 3.01 -13.25 -13.67
C VAL A 81 4.08 -14.23 -13.23
N ILE A 82 4.67 -14.96 -14.16
CA ILE A 82 5.84 -15.81 -13.88
C ILE A 82 7.04 -14.88 -13.67
N VAL A 83 7.60 -14.89 -12.46
CA VAL A 83 8.69 -13.98 -12.04
C VAL A 83 10.04 -14.68 -11.90
N ASP A 84 10.08 -16.01 -11.99
CA ASP A 84 11.31 -16.79 -11.95
C ASP A 84 11.18 -18.15 -12.66
N LYS A 85 12.30 -18.65 -13.21
CA LYS A 85 12.40 -19.91 -13.96
C LYS A 85 12.06 -21.17 -13.14
N SER A 86 12.08 -21.09 -11.82
CA SER A 86 11.68 -22.17 -10.91
C SER A 86 10.15 -22.38 -10.83
N GLY A 87 9.37 -21.60 -11.59
CA GLY A 87 7.92 -21.67 -11.64
C GLY A 87 7.23 -20.84 -10.56
N LEU A 88 7.87 -19.78 -10.09
CA LEU A 88 7.27 -18.85 -9.14
C LEU A 88 6.38 -17.85 -9.87
N VAL A 89 5.13 -17.75 -9.44
CA VAL A 89 4.10 -16.89 -10.03
C VAL A 89 3.62 -15.90 -8.98
N LEU A 90 3.70 -14.63 -9.30
CA LEU A 90 3.17 -13.52 -8.53
C LEU A 90 1.71 -13.26 -8.92
N THR A 91 0.84 -13.04 -7.93
CA THR A 91 -0.58 -12.72 -8.12
C THR A 91 -1.11 -11.98 -6.90
N ASN A 92 -2.41 -11.72 -6.86
CA ASN A 92 -3.05 -11.15 -5.69
C ASN A 92 -3.45 -12.19 -4.64
N SER A 93 -3.38 -11.79 -3.38
CA SER A 93 -3.80 -12.61 -2.25
C SER A 93 -5.27 -12.97 -2.32
N HIS A 94 -6.16 -12.03 -2.68
CA HIS A 94 -7.60 -12.30 -2.76
C HIS A 94 -7.99 -13.37 -3.79
N VAL A 95 -7.13 -13.62 -4.79
CA VAL A 95 -7.32 -14.67 -5.79
C VAL A 95 -7.08 -16.06 -5.19
N VAL A 96 -6.00 -16.23 -4.42
CA VAL A 96 -5.47 -17.55 -4.05
C VAL A 96 -5.49 -17.87 -2.55
N PHE A 97 -5.61 -16.87 -1.68
CA PHE A 97 -5.57 -17.04 -0.23
C PHE A 97 -6.80 -17.80 0.29
N SER A 98 -6.58 -18.73 1.21
CA SER A 98 -7.62 -19.60 1.78
C SER A 98 -8.43 -20.40 0.72
N ARG A 99 -7.79 -20.75 -0.40
CA ARG A 99 -8.35 -21.60 -1.46
C ARG A 99 -7.76 -23.01 -1.38
N GLN A 100 -8.60 -24.02 -1.59
CA GLN A 100 -8.22 -25.43 -1.48
C GLN A 100 -7.57 -25.96 -2.76
N VAL A 101 -7.98 -25.45 -3.92
CA VAL A 101 -7.47 -25.86 -5.23
C VAL A 101 -7.05 -24.62 -5.98
N ILE A 102 -5.83 -24.62 -6.52
CA ILE A 102 -5.31 -23.55 -7.37
C ILE A 102 -4.78 -24.21 -8.65
N THR A 103 -5.24 -23.71 -9.79
CA THR A 103 -4.77 -24.12 -11.12
C THR A 103 -4.31 -22.90 -11.89
N VAL A 104 -3.24 -23.07 -12.65
CA VAL A 104 -2.65 -22.02 -13.47
C VAL A 104 -2.69 -22.47 -14.93
N THR A 105 -3.22 -21.64 -15.83
CA THR A 105 -3.22 -21.90 -17.27
C THR A 105 -2.20 -20.98 -17.94
N LEU A 106 -1.25 -21.57 -18.65
CA LEU A 106 -0.20 -20.87 -19.40
C LEU A 106 -0.71 -20.32 -20.73
N ASP A 107 0.12 -19.55 -21.42
CA ASP A 107 -0.18 -18.95 -22.74
C ASP A 107 -0.39 -20.00 -23.84
N ASP A 108 0.28 -21.15 -23.74
CA ASP A 108 0.10 -22.30 -24.64
C ASP A 108 -1.20 -23.10 -24.35
N GLY A 109 -2.00 -22.67 -23.38
CA GLY A 109 -3.25 -23.31 -22.95
C GLY A 109 -3.07 -24.49 -22.01
N SER A 110 -1.83 -24.88 -21.69
CA SER A 110 -1.58 -25.94 -20.70
C SER A 110 -2.03 -25.50 -19.31
N THR A 111 -2.69 -26.41 -18.59
CA THR A 111 -3.18 -26.13 -17.22
C THR A 111 -2.43 -27.00 -16.22
N LEU A 112 -1.84 -26.34 -15.23
CA LEU A 112 -0.98 -26.94 -14.23
C LEU A 112 -1.56 -26.75 -12.82
N PRO A 113 -1.41 -27.72 -11.91
CA PRO A 113 -1.70 -27.50 -10.51
C PRO A 113 -0.69 -26.51 -9.92
N ALA A 114 -1.14 -25.62 -9.04
CA ALA A 114 -0.27 -24.70 -8.33
C ALA A 114 -0.39 -24.87 -6.81
N ARG A 115 0.68 -24.58 -6.09
CA ARG A 115 0.71 -24.56 -4.63
C ARG A 115 0.95 -23.14 -4.13
N LEU A 116 0.23 -22.73 -3.10
CA LEU A 116 0.52 -21.48 -2.40
C LEU A 116 1.90 -21.59 -1.74
N VAL A 117 2.79 -20.67 -2.05
CA VAL A 117 4.11 -20.53 -1.41
C VAL A 117 3.97 -19.63 -0.19
N GLY A 118 3.35 -18.47 -0.38
CA GLY A 118 3.06 -17.53 0.68
C GLY A 118 2.07 -16.48 0.23
N ALA A 119 1.41 -15.85 1.19
CA ALA A 119 0.46 -14.77 0.93
C ALA A 119 0.55 -13.70 2.01
N ASP A 120 0.24 -12.50 1.58
CA ASP A 120 0.07 -11.33 2.41
C ASP A 120 -1.28 -10.70 2.10
N PRO A 121 -2.35 -11.08 2.83
CA PRO A 121 -3.66 -10.48 2.68
C PRO A 121 -3.67 -8.96 2.89
N ILE A 122 -2.71 -8.45 3.67
CA ILE A 122 -2.59 -7.02 3.96
C ILE A 122 -2.19 -6.29 2.67
N PHE A 123 -1.07 -6.63 2.03
CA PHE A 123 -0.72 -5.94 0.76
C PHE A 123 -1.41 -6.52 -0.47
N ASP A 124 -2.33 -7.47 -0.29
CA ASP A 124 -2.99 -8.21 -1.36
C ASP A 124 -1.99 -8.87 -2.35
N VAL A 125 -0.87 -9.38 -1.83
CA VAL A 125 0.19 -10.05 -2.60
C VAL A 125 0.21 -11.53 -2.29
N ALA A 126 0.36 -12.38 -3.29
CA ALA A 126 0.63 -13.80 -3.09
C ALA A 126 1.60 -14.38 -4.12
N LEU A 127 2.27 -15.44 -3.69
CA LEU A 127 3.14 -16.26 -4.50
C LEU A 127 2.59 -17.67 -4.59
N VAL A 128 2.44 -18.18 -5.80
CA VAL A 128 2.16 -19.59 -6.06
C VAL A 128 3.29 -20.21 -6.86
N ARG A 129 3.44 -21.53 -6.75
CA ARG A 129 4.44 -22.30 -7.48
C ARG A 129 3.77 -23.30 -8.41
N ILE A 130 4.20 -23.29 -9.67
CA ILE A 130 3.84 -24.27 -10.69
C ILE A 130 5.02 -25.23 -10.98
N PRO A 131 4.76 -26.45 -11.48
CA PRO A 131 5.80 -27.34 -11.96
C PRO A 131 6.58 -26.72 -13.14
N THR A 132 7.89 -26.98 -13.20
CA THR A 132 8.70 -26.63 -14.36
C THR A 132 8.54 -27.68 -15.46
N PRO A 133 8.57 -27.28 -16.74
CA PRO A 133 8.48 -28.24 -17.85
C PRO A 133 9.71 -29.15 -17.86
N SER A 134 9.55 -30.37 -18.40
CA SER A 134 10.65 -31.34 -18.56
C SER A 134 11.66 -30.94 -19.65
N SER A 135 11.29 -30.01 -20.53
CA SER A 135 12.10 -29.48 -21.62
C SER A 135 11.72 -28.03 -21.90
N GLY A 136 12.70 -27.19 -22.22
CA GLY A 136 12.50 -25.75 -22.40
C GLY A 136 12.60 -24.97 -21.08
N GLU A 137 12.33 -23.67 -21.14
CA GLU A 137 12.30 -22.79 -19.97
C GLU A 137 10.93 -22.11 -19.90
N LEU A 138 10.47 -21.82 -18.68
CA LEU A 138 9.29 -20.98 -18.51
C LEU A 138 9.60 -19.55 -18.97
N PRO A 139 8.68 -18.87 -19.67
CA PRO A 139 8.80 -17.44 -19.92
C PRO A 139 8.75 -16.69 -18.59
N VAL A 140 9.62 -15.70 -18.42
CA VAL A 140 9.74 -14.93 -17.18
C VAL A 140 9.62 -13.44 -17.51
N ALA A 141 8.75 -12.74 -16.79
CA ALA A 141 8.63 -11.30 -16.91
C ALA A 141 9.81 -10.61 -16.21
N ARG A 142 10.29 -9.51 -16.77
CA ARG A 142 11.31 -8.68 -16.12
C ARG A 142 10.63 -7.76 -15.13
N LEU A 143 11.15 -7.71 -13.90
CA LEU A 143 10.70 -6.76 -12.90
C LEU A 143 11.46 -5.45 -13.06
N GLY A 144 10.73 -4.34 -13.19
CA GLY A 144 11.27 -3.00 -13.30
C GLY A 144 11.46 -2.31 -11.96
N ASP A 145 11.43 -0.99 -12.01
CA ASP A 145 11.48 -0.06 -10.88
C ASP A 145 10.16 0.72 -10.81
N SER A 146 9.60 0.82 -9.62
CA SER A 146 8.38 1.56 -9.30
C SER A 146 8.61 2.77 -8.40
N GLU A 147 9.79 2.92 -7.79
CA GLU A 147 10.11 4.05 -6.91
C GLU A 147 10.13 5.38 -7.68
N ASN A 148 10.58 5.36 -8.93
CA ASN A 148 10.84 6.56 -9.73
C ASN A 148 9.90 6.70 -10.94
N VAL A 149 8.69 6.12 -10.88
CA VAL A 149 7.72 6.20 -11.98
C VAL A 149 7.04 7.58 -12.00
N PRO A 150 7.28 8.45 -12.99
CA PRO A 150 6.57 9.72 -13.09
C PRO A 150 5.09 9.58 -13.45
N VAL A 151 4.27 10.47 -12.88
CA VAL A 151 2.92 10.73 -13.35
C VAL A 151 2.97 11.16 -14.82
N GLY A 152 2.11 10.57 -15.65
CA GLY A 152 2.08 10.75 -17.10
C GLY A 152 2.92 9.74 -17.88
N GLU A 153 3.67 8.85 -17.23
CA GLU A 153 4.35 7.74 -17.91
C GLU A 153 3.31 6.80 -18.54
N GLU A 154 3.57 6.39 -19.78
CA GLU A 154 2.75 5.40 -20.48
C GLU A 154 2.92 4.01 -19.87
N VAL A 155 1.78 3.35 -19.60
CA VAL A 155 1.75 2.01 -19.02
C VAL A 155 0.87 1.07 -19.82
N LEU A 156 1.22 -0.21 -19.74
CA LEU A 156 0.50 -1.31 -20.34
C LEU A 156 0.07 -2.27 -19.24
N ALA A 157 -1.17 -2.78 -19.30
CA ALA A 157 -1.62 -3.84 -18.42
C ALA A 157 -2.02 -5.07 -19.24
N ILE A 158 -1.65 -6.26 -18.76
CA ILE A 158 -2.08 -7.52 -19.37
C ILE A 158 -2.91 -8.31 -18.36
N GLY A 159 -4.09 -8.75 -18.77
CA GLY A 159 -4.91 -9.71 -18.01
C GLY A 159 -5.09 -11.00 -18.80
N ASN A 160 -5.13 -12.13 -18.09
CA ASN A 160 -5.47 -13.44 -18.63
C ASN A 160 -6.56 -14.13 -17.79
N PRO A 161 -7.74 -13.52 -17.58
CA PRO A 161 -8.73 -14.14 -16.71
C PRO A 161 -9.18 -15.52 -17.19
N PHE A 162 -9.31 -15.75 -18.50
CA PHE A 162 -9.95 -16.98 -19.00
C PHE A 162 -8.98 -18.02 -19.59
N GLY A 163 -7.67 -17.73 -19.65
CA GLY A 163 -6.65 -18.68 -20.07
C GLY A 163 -6.62 -18.99 -21.57
N LEU A 164 -7.37 -18.23 -22.39
CA LEU A 164 -7.52 -18.50 -23.83
C LEU A 164 -7.11 -17.29 -24.71
N ASP A 165 -7.52 -16.08 -24.33
CA ASP A 165 -7.11 -14.84 -24.98
C ASP A 165 -6.75 -13.80 -23.91
N GLN A 166 -5.51 -13.32 -23.95
CA GLN A 166 -5.03 -12.27 -23.07
C GLN A 166 -5.50 -10.91 -23.57
N THR A 167 -5.82 -10.02 -22.64
CA THR A 167 -6.23 -8.66 -22.95
C THR A 167 -5.09 -7.72 -22.58
N LEU A 168 -4.58 -6.97 -23.56
CA LEU A 168 -3.72 -5.83 -23.30
C LEU A 168 -4.53 -4.54 -23.30
N THR A 169 -4.32 -3.73 -22.26
CA THR A 169 -4.85 -2.37 -22.17
C THR A 169 -3.69 -1.39 -21.99
N ARG A 170 -3.93 -0.13 -22.35
CA ARG A 170 -2.94 0.95 -22.31
C ARG A 170 -3.53 2.15 -21.62
N GLY A 171 -2.69 2.86 -20.88
CA GLY A 171 -3.02 4.12 -20.24
C GLY A 171 -1.75 4.85 -19.81
N ILE A 172 -1.86 5.63 -18.75
CA ILE A 172 -0.76 6.33 -18.09
C ILE A 172 -0.79 6.08 -16.59
N VAL A 173 0.30 6.43 -15.92
CA VAL A 173 0.31 6.65 -14.48
C VAL A 173 -0.42 7.94 -14.16
N SER A 174 -1.57 7.84 -13.53
CA SER A 174 -2.41 8.98 -13.16
C SER A 174 -1.97 9.61 -11.84
N ALA A 175 -1.44 8.80 -10.92
CA ALA A 175 -0.89 9.24 -9.64
C ALA A 175 0.00 8.14 -9.03
N VAL A 176 0.90 8.54 -8.14
CA VAL A 176 1.69 7.64 -7.28
C VAL A 176 1.40 7.96 -5.82
N ASN A 177 1.71 7.02 -4.92
CA ASN A 177 1.52 7.18 -3.47
C ASN A 177 0.08 7.49 -3.07
N ARG A 178 -0.90 6.87 -3.75
CA ARG A 178 -2.31 7.00 -3.37
C ARG A 178 -2.61 6.14 -2.15
N LEU A 179 -3.05 6.80 -1.09
CA LEU A 179 -3.69 6.20 0.07
C LEU A 179 -5.20 6.21 -0.17
N LEU A 180 -5.88 5.07 -0.03
CA LEU A 180 -7.32 5.01 -0.21
C LEU A 180 -8.03 5.18 1.14
N PRO A 181 -8.89 6.21 1.32
CA PRO A 181 -9.58 6.43 2.58
C PRO A 181 -10.66 5.35 2.82
N ASN A 182 -10.93 5.05 4.09
CA ASN A 182 -11.98 4.11 4.55
C ASN A 182 -11.78 2.64 4.13
N ILE A 183 -10.52 2.18 4.07
CA ILE A 183 -10.18 0.80 3.74
C ILE A 183 -9.30 0.20 4.85
N PRO A 184 -9.39 -1.11 5.17
CA PRO A 184 -8.48 -1.76 6.11
C PRO A 184 -7.01 -1.43 5.86
N LEU A 185 -6.18 -1.46 6.91
CA LEU A 185 -4.75 -1.08 6.93
C LEU A 185 -3.93 -1.69 5.76
N SER A 186 -4.40 -2.82 5.22
CA SER A 186 -4.04 -3.37 3.91
C SER A 186 -3.88 -2.37 2.75
N LEU A 187 -4.63 -1.26 2.76
CA LEU A 187 -4.76 -0.33 1.63
C LEU A 187 -4.39 1.11 2.01
N THR A 188 -3.63 1.27 3.12
CA THR A 188 -2.89 2.49 3.48
C THR A 188 -1.47 2.48 2.92
N GLU A 189 -1.18 1.62 1.96
CA GLU A 189 0.11 1.59 1.27
C GLU A 189 0.06 2.37 -0.04
N PRO A 190 1.21 2.94 -0.48
CA PRO A 190 1.28 3.70 -1.72
C PRO A 190 0.96 2.81 -2.93
N LEU A 191 -0.18 3.06 -3.58
CA LEU A 191 -0.53 2.41 -4.84
C LEU A 191 -0.12 3.26 -6.06
N ILE A 192 0.12 2.60 -7.19
CA ILE A 192 0.18 3.24 -8.51
C ILE A 192 -1.26 3.33 -9.02
N GLN A 193 -1.73 4.55 -9.28
CA GLN A 193 -3.01 4.79 -9.94
C GLN A 193 -2.79 4.87 -11.45
N THR A 194 -3.65 4.21 -12.22
CA THR A 194 -3.63 4.24 -13.69
C THR A 194 -5.03 4.41 -14.26
N ASP A 195 -5.11 4.99 -15.47
CA ASP A 195 -6.31 5.04 -16.29
C ASP A 195 -6.36 3.91 -17.33
N ALA A 196 -5.32 3.06 -17.39
CA ALA A 196 -5.36 1.84 -18.19
C ALA A 196 -6.56 0.99 -17.73
N PRO A 197 -7.47 0.57 -18.63
CA PRO A 197 -8.62 -0.22 -18.23
C PRO A 197 -8.19 -1.52 -17.52
N ILE A 198 -8.63 -1.67 -16.28
CA ILE A 198 -8.50 -2.87 -15.44
C ILE A 198 -9.92 -3.41 -15.24
N ASN A 199 -10.13 -4.70 -15.46
CA ASN A 199 -11.45 -5.33 -15.39
C ASN A 199 -11.40 -6.55 -14.45
N PRO A 200 -12.55 -7.04 -13.96
CA PRO A 200 -12.58 -8.28 -13.18
C PRO A 200 -11.78 -9.40 -13.86
N GLY A 201 -10.81 -9.92 -13.13
CA GLY A 201 -9.95 -11.01 -13.56
C GLY A 201 -8.61 -10.60 -14.20
N SER A 202 -8.35 -9.32 -14.48
CA SER A 202 -6.97 -8.85 -14.70
C SER A 202 -6.17 -8.76 -13.39
N SER A 203 -6.83 -8.71 -12.23
CA SER A 203 -6.22 -8.73 -10.89
C SER A 203 -5.16 -9.84 -10.78
N GLY A 204 -3.96 -9.46 -10.37
CA GLY A 204 -2.76 -10.30 -10.29
C GLY A 204 -1.89 -10.26 -11.55
N GLY A 205 -2.37 -9.65 -12.64
CA GLY A 205 -1.62 -9.42 -13.88
C GLY A 205 -0.70 -8.20 -13.78
N PRO A 206 0.29 -8.07 -14.70
CA PRO A 206 1.28 -7.02 -14.61
C PRO A 206 0.75 -5.67 -15.11
N LEU A 207 1.10 -4.62 -14.39
CA LEU A 207 1.21 -3.25 -14.90
C LEU A 207 2.68 -3.01 -15.27
N MET A 208 2.93 -2.57 -16.49
CA MET A 208 4.26 -2.48 -17.07
C MET A 208 4.52 -1.10 -17.64
N ASP A 209 5.80 -0.71 -17.65
CA ASP A 209 6.23 0.45 -18.40
C ASP A 209 6.23 0.19 -19.92
N ARG A 210 6.67 1.20 -20.69
CA ARG A 210 6.73 1.11 -22.16
C ARG A 210 7.72 0.06 -22.69
N CYS A 211 8.66 -0.35 -21.85
CA CYS A 211 9.67 -1.37 -22.12
C CYS A 211 9.16 -2.78 -21.79
N GLY A 212 7.95 -2.92 -21.25
CA GLY A 212 7.41 -4.20 -20.81
C GLY A 212 8.07 -4.73 -19.54
N ASP A 213 8.71 -3.86 -18.75
CA ASP A 213 9.20 -4.21 -17.43
C ASP A 213 8.08 -3.98 -16.42
N VAL A 214 7.84 -4.94 -15.53
CA VAL A 214 6.72 -4.93 -14.58
C VAL A 214 7.02 -3.91 -13.48
N ILE A 215 6.22 -2.85 -13.41
CA ILE A 215 6.30 -1.80 -12.38
C ILE A 215 5.24 -1.96 -11.29
N GLY A 216 4.26 -2.82 -11.49
CA GLY A 216 3.29 -3.16 -10.45
C GLY A 216 2.41 -4.35 -10.81
N ILE A 217 1.59 -4.77 -9.85
CA ILE A 217 0.60 -5.83 -10.02
C ILE A 217 -0.79 -5.24 -9.87
N THR A 218 -1.59 -5.34 -10.93
CA THR A 218 -2.97 -4.83 -10.94
C THR A 218 -3.78 -5.51 -9.84
N THR A 219 -4.56 -4.75 -9.08
CA THR A 219 -5.20 -5.27 -7.86
C THR A 219 -6.69 -4.95 -7.80
N ALA A 220 -7.03 -3.67 -7.83
CA ALA A 220 -8.37 -3.18 -7.56
C ALA A 220 -8.78 -2.09 -8.55
N ILE A 221 -10.10 -1.91 -8.64
CA ILE A 221 -10.76 -0.79 -9.30
C ILE A 221 -11.70 -0.14 -8.28
N LEU A 222 -11.94 1.16 -8.41
CA LEU A 222 -13.04 1.83 -7.72
C LEU A 222 -14.33 1.56 -8.49
N PRO A 223 -15.30 0.78 -7.99
CA PRO A 223 -16.45 0.33 -8.78
C PRO A 223 -17.34 1.47 -9.28
N GLU A 224 -17.43 2.58 -8.52
CA GLU A 224 -18.20 3.76 -8.91
C GLU A 224 -17.40 4.76 -9.77
N ALA A 225 -16.13 4.48 -10.09
CA ALA A 225 -15.29 5.37 -10.88
C ALA A 225 -14.86 4.71 -12.20
N GLN A 226 -14.95 5.46 -13.30
CA GLN A 226 -14.43 5.02 -14.59
C GLN A 226 -12.95 5.40 -14.71
N ASN A 227 -12.15 4.52 -15.33
CA ASN A 227 -10.73 4.74 -15.60
C ASN A 227 -9.90 5.09 -14.35
N ILE A 228 -10.25 4.46 -13.21
CA ILE A 228 -9.43 4.52 -12.00
C ILE A 228 -9.11 3.09 -11.58
N GLY A 229 -7.92 2.64 -11.98
CA GLY A 229 -7.33 1.37 -11.60
C GLY A 229 -6.15 1.55 -10.66
N PHE A 230 -5.87 0.52 -9.87
CA PHE A 230 -4.73 0.50 -8.96
C PHE A 230 -3.84 -0.72 -9.17
N ALA A 231 -2.54 -0.50 -9.01
CA ALA A 231 -1.54 -1.55 -8.97
C ALA A 231 -0.65 -1.41 -7.72
N ILE A 232 -0.30 -2.54 -7.13
CA ILE A 232 0.68 -2.64 -6.05
C ILE A 232 2.07 -2.42 -6.66
N PRO A 233 2.87 -1.45 -6.19
CA PRO A 233 4.21 -1.19 -6.75
C PRO A 233 5.13 -2.41 -6.65
N ILE A 234 5.93 -2.66 -7.68
CA ILE A 234 6.81 -3.84 -7.69
C ILE A 234 7.91 -3.78 -6.61
N ASP A 235 8.34 -2.59 -6.19
CA ASP A 235 9.33 -2.42 -5.12
C ASP A 235 8.77 -2.75 -3.74
N LEU A 236 7.49 -2.44 -3.50
CA LEU A 236 6.79 -2.87 -2.29
C LEU A 236 6.76 -4.40 -2.25
N ILE A 237 6.40 -5.03 -3.38
CA ILE A 237 6.40 -6.50 -3.50
C ILE A 237 7.81 -7.05 -3.26
N ARG A 238 8.83 -6.46 -3.88
CA ARG A 238 10.24 -6.86 -3.74
C ARG A 238 10.69 -6.85 -2.29
N GLY A 239 10.24 -5.88 -1.48
CA GLY A 239 10.52 -5.82 -0.04
C GLY A 239 9.92 -6.98 0.77
N VAL A 240 8.76 -7.51 0.36
CA VAL A 240 8.07 -8.60 1.08
C VAL A 240 8.35 -10.00 0.55
N LEU A 241 8.85 -10.13 -0.69
CA LEU A 241 9.14 -11.41 -1.34
C LEU A 241 9.98 -12.37 -0.47
N PRO A 242 11.09 -11.95 0.18
CA PRO A 242 11.89 -12.86 1.00
C PRO A 242 11.08 -13.49 2.13
N SER A 243 10.29 -12.68 2.84
CA SER A 243 9.45 -13.13 3.94
C SER A 243 8.38 -14.12 3.46
N LEU A 244 7.74 -13.83 2.33
CA LEU A 244 6.75 -14.73 1.71
C LEU A 244 7.35 -16.08 1.31
N VAL A 245 8.57 -16.09 0.76
CA VAL A 245 9.25 -17.33 0.34
C VAL A 245 9.73 -18.15 1.53
N GLU A 246 10.28 -17.50 2.56
CA GLU A 246 10.89 -18.18 3.71
C GLU A 246 9.85 -18.62 4.76
N HIS A 247 8.87 -17.76 5.06
CA HIS A 247 7.93 -17.94 6.17
C HIS A 247 6.49 -18.22 5.71
N GLY A 248 6.21 -18.13 4.41
CA GLY A 248 4.87 -18.26 3.83
C GLY A 248 3.94 -17.06 4.11
N ARG A 249 4.43 -16.04 4.81
CA ARG A 249 3.69 -14.82 5.19
C ARG A 249 4.66 -13.70 5.53
N VAL A 250 4.16 -12.47 5.61
CA VAL A 250 4.94 -11.30 6.04
C VAL A 250 4.78 -11.10 7.55
N ILE A 251 5.88 -11.12 8.27
CA ILE A 251 5.93 -10.89 9.72
C ILE A 251 5.97 -9.38 9.97
N ARG A 252 4.98 -8.84 10.69
CA ARG A 252 4.89 -7.40 10.98
C ARG A 252 4.90 -7.13 12.48
N PRO A 253 5.68 -6.15 12.97
CA PRO A 253 5.53 -5.66 14.33
C PRO A 253 4.16 -4.99 14.51
N TRP A 254 3.60 -5.11 15.72
CA TRP A 254 2.28 -4.60 16.04
C TRP A 254 2.29 -3.72 17.26
N LEU A 255 1.94 -2.45 17.07
CA LEU A 255 1.59 -1.53 18.16
C LEU A 255 0.12 -1.67 18.53
N GLY A 256 -0.75 -1.78 17.51
CA GLY A 256 -2.22 -1.82 17.63
C GLY A 256 -2.84 -0.46 17.93
N VAL A 257 -2.38 0.56 17.20
CA VAL A 257 -2.97 1.89 17.19
C VAL A 257 -3.36 2.27 15.76
N GLN A 258 -4.46 3.01 15.61
CA GLN A 258 -4.86 3.63 14.35
C GLN A 258 -5.14 5.11 14.61
N GLY A 259 -4.97 5.92 13.57
CA GLY A 259 -5.16 7.36 13.67
C GLY A 259 -4.44 8.09 12.55
N GLN A 260 -4.11 9.35 12.80
CA GLN A 260 -3.57 10.23 11.77
C GLN A 260 -2.63 11.29 12.34
N LEU A 261 -1.82 11.89 11.46
CA LEU A 261 -1.00 13.04 11.83
C LEU A 261 -1.87 14.23 12.24
N VAL A 262 -1.44 14.92 13.30
CA VAL A 262 -2.07 16.16 13.76
C VAL A 262 -1.95 17.24 12.67
N SER A 263 -3.06 17.55 12.00
CA SER A 263 -3.09 18.50 10.90
C SER A 263 -3.09 19.96 11.38
N ARG A 264 -2.68 20.90 10.52
CA ARG A 264 -2.77 22.34 10.82
C ARG A 264 -4.23 22.81 11.08
N PRO A 265 -5.22 22.44 10.24
CA PRO A 265 -6.61 22.80 10.49
C PRO A 265 -7.12 22.32 11.86
N LEU A 266 -6.71 21.11 12.28
CA LEU A 266 -7.08 20.56 13.59
C LEU A 266 -6.48 21.40 14.74
N LYS A 267 -5.21 21.79 14.64
CA LYS A 267 -4.54 22.67 15.62
C LYS A 267 -5.20 24.04 15.71
N ASP A 268 -5.50 24.65 14.56
CA ASP A 268 -6.10 25.98 14.48
C ASP A 268 -7.51 26.01 15.08
N LEU A 269 -8.28 24.94 14.87
CA LEU A 269 -9.65 24.82 15.36
C LEU A 269 -9.72 24.60 16.87
N LEU A 270 -8.90 23.70 17.40
CA LEU A 270 -9.01 23.28 18.80
C LEU A 270 -8.39 24.28 19.79
N ARG A 271 -7.54 25.21 19.31
CA ARG A 271 -6.92 26.30 20.13
C ARG A 271 -6.26 25.83 21.44
N VAL A 272 -5.99 24.54 21.53
CA VAL A 272 -5.17 23.89 22.56
C VAL A 272 -3.78 23.65 21.97
N PRO A 273 -2.73 23.57 22.79
CA PRO A 273 -1.39 23.22 22.33
C PRO A 273 -1.36 21.74 21.95
N LEU A 274 -1.97 21.40 20.81
CA LEU A 274 -1.78 20.13 20.15
C LEU A 274 -0.37 20.10 19.59
N VAL A 275 0.43 19.19 20.13
CA VAL A 275 1.80 18.95 19.67
C VAL A 275 1.79 18.28 18.30
N ASP A 276 2.87 18.48 17.55
CA ASP A 276 3.10 17.73 16.32
C ASP A 276 3.31 16.25 16.65
N GLY A 277 2.63 15.37 15.92
CA GLY A 277 2.70 13.94 16.15
C GLY A 277 1.57 13.16 15.48
N PHE A 278 1.48 11.89 15.81
CA PHE A 278 0.44 10.97 15.39
C PHE A 278 -0.65 10.88 16.47
N LEU A 279 -1.83 11.40 16.18
CA LEU A 279 -3.00 11.30 17.04
C LEU A 279 -3.55 9.88 16.99
N VAL A 280 -3.61 9.23 18.16
CA VAL A 280 -4.21 7.91 18.33
C VAL A 280 -5.72 8.07 18.43
N GLU A 281 -6.42 7.60 17.40
CA GLU A 281 -7.88 7.61 17.32
C GLU A 281 -8.48 6.33 17.87
N VAL A 282 -7.86 5.20 17.55
CA VAL A 282 -8.31 3.87 17.97
C VAL A 282 -7.13 3.11 18.55
N VAL A 283 -7.37 2.42 19.65
CA VAL A 283 -6.47 1.40 20.20
C VAL A 283 -7.14 0.06 20.00
N GLU A 284 -6.45 -0.85 19.32
CA GLU A 284 -6.99 -2.16 18.96
C GLU A 284 -7.09 -3.07 20.20
N PRO A 285 -8.20 -3.78 20.41
CA PRO A 285 -8.36 -4.69 21.55
C PRO A 285 -7.30 -5.80 21.57
N GLY A 286 -6.74 -6.09 22.75
CA GLY A 286 -5.70 -7.10 22.96
C GLY A 286 -4.29 -6.69 22.51
N SER A 287 -4.14 -5.48 21.97
CA SER A 287 -2.88 -4.97 21.44
C SER A 287 -1.83 -4.64 22.50
N PRO A 288 -0.55 -4.53 22.11
CA PRO A 288 0.48 -3.99 22.98
C PRO A 288 0.18 -2.56 23.47
N ALA A 289 -0.39 -1.70 22.63
CA ALA A 289 -0.82 -0.36 23.02
C ALA A 289 -1.91 -0.36 24.11
N GLU A 290 -2.92 -1.25 23.99
CA GLU A 290 -3.94 -1.40 25.02
C GLU A 290 -3.32 -1.85 26.35
N LYS A 291 -2.43 -2.85 26.31
CA LYS A 291 -1.73 -3.36 27.50
C LYS A 291 -0.85 -2.31 28.16
N ALA A 292 -0.27 -1.40 27.37
CA ALA A 292 0.54 -0.29 27.83
C ALA A 292 -0.29 0.92 28.30
N GLY A 293 -1.61 0.87 28.15
CA GLY A 293 -2.53 1.90 28.64
C GLY A 293 -2.64 3.14 27.75
N LEU A 294 -2.39 3.00 26.44
CA LEU A 294 -2.66 4.08 25.50
C LEU A 294 -4.16 4.35 25.36
N HIS A 295 -4.52 5.59 25.07
CA HIS A 295 -5.90 6.03 24.90
C HIS A 295 -6.20 6.44 23.47
N GLY A 296 -7.28 5.89 22.92
CA GLY A 296 -7.90 6.37 21.68
C GLY A 296 -8.78 7.61 21.89
N GLY A 297 -9.20 8.21 20.78
CA GLY A 297 -10.13 9.32 20.75
C GLY A 297 -11.52 8.94 21.25
N ARG A 298 -12.24 9.93 21.79
CA ARG A 298 -13.59 9.75 22.37
C ARG A 298 -14.63 10.72 21.79
N LEU A 299 -14.18 11.75 21.09
CA LEU A 299 -15.04 12.80 20.57
C LEU A 299 -14.85 12.93 19.07
N ASP A 300 -15.93 12.74 18.35
CA ASP A 300 -15.97 12.88 16.89
C ASP A 300 -15.98 14.36 16.53
N LEU A 301 -15.07 14.76 15.64
CA LEU A 301 -15.02 16.10 15.09
C LEU A 301 -14.91 16.03 13.56
N THR A 302 -15.82 16.70 12.88
CA THR A 302 -15.78 16.81 11.41
C THR A 302 -15.15 18.13 10.99
N ILE A 303 -14.07 18.07 10.22
CA ILE A 303 -13.35 19.24 9.70
C ILE A 303 -13.20 19.06 8.18
N GLY A 304 -13.79 19.97 7.40
CA GLY A 304 -13.64 19.93 5.93
C GLY A 304 -14.25 18.69 5.25
N GLY A 305 -15.12 17.95 5.95
CA GLY A 305 -15.69 16.68 5.48
C GLY A 305 -15.00 15.44 6.05
N ASP A 306 -13.81 15.60 6.65
CA ASP A 306 -13.07 14.51 7.27
C ASP A 306 -13.45 14.39 8.75
N THR A 307 -13.68 13.16 9.23
CA THR A 307 -13.99 12.89 10.63
C THR A 307 -12.72 12.46 11.37
N VAL A 308 -12.51 13.04 12.56
CA VAL A 308 -11.34 12.81 13.43
C VAL A 308 -11.85 12.46 14.82
N LEU A 309 -11.33 11.40 15.43
CA LEU A 309 -11.58 11.09 16.84
C LEU A 309 -10.55 11.79 17.74
N ILE A 310 -10.96 12.83 18.46
CA ILE A 310 -10.08 13.58 19.35
C ILE A 310 -10.18 13.13 20.81
N GLY A 311 -9.18 13.48 21.62
CA GLY A 311 -9.09 13.12 23.03
C GLY A 311 -8.29 11.85 23.34
N GLY A 312 -7.62 11.29 22.32
CA GLY A 312 -6.63 10.23 22.49
C GLY A 312 -5.22 10.77 22.72
N ASP A 313 -4.27 9.86 22.86
CA ASP A 313 -2.84 10.18 22.97
C ASP A 313 -2.28 10.72 21.65
N VAL A 314 -1.28 11.59 21.72
CA VAL A 314 -0.48 11.98 20.55
C VAL A 314 0.91 11.38 20.69
N ILE A 315 1.27 10.43 19.84
CA ILE A 315 2.64 9.90 19.77
C ILE A 315 3.51 10.97 19.11
N THR A 316 4.57 11.38 19.78
CA THR A 316 5.48 12.43 19.32
C THR A 316 6.82 11.86 18.86
N GLU A 317 7.29 10.78 19.50
CA GLU A 317 8.51 10.06 19.13
C GLU A 317 8.32 8.54 19.29
N ILE A 318 9.01 7.76 18.47
CA ILE A 318 9.17 6.30 18.56
C ILE A 318 10.68 6.02 18.56
N ASP A 319 11.20 5.41 19.62
CA ASP A 319 12.64 5.15 19.81
C ASP A 319 13.52 6.40 19.57
N GLY A 320 13.03 7.56 20.02
CA GLY A 320 13.68 8.86 19.86
C GLY A 320 13.55 9.47 18.45
N SER A 321 12.92 8.79 17.50
CA SER A 321 12.62 9.31 16.17
C SER A 321 11.30 10.09 16.20
N PRO A 322 11.27 11.39 15.83
CA PRO A 322 10.04 12.18 15.83
C PRO A 322 9.03 11.64 14.82
N VAL A 323 7.72 11.65 15.11
CA VAL A 323 6.66 11.19 14.19
C VAL A 323 5.75 12.33 13.73
N SER A 324 6.37 13.41 13.25
CA SER A 324 5.68 14.65 12.86
C SER A 324 5.17 14.67 11.40
N ASP A 325 5.58 13.69 10.59
CA ASP A 325 5.23 13.58 9.17
C ASP A 325 5.31 12.10 8.71
N LEU A 326 4.76 11.82 7.52
CA LEU A 326 4.64 10.46 7.00
C LEU A 326 5.99 9.80 6.77
N GLU A 327 6.98 10.56 6.28
CA GLU A 327 8.31 10.04 5.99
C GLU A 327 9.03 9.60 7.27
N LYS A 328 8.89 10.38 8.34
CA LYS A 328 9.43 10.00 9.65
C LYS A 328 8.69 8.85 10.30
N ILE A 329 7.37 8.78 10.15
CA ILE A 329 6.58 7.63 10.62
C ILE A 329 7.05 6.35 9.91
N ASP A 330 7.15 6.36 8.58
CA ASP A 330 7.61 5.20 7.81
C ASP A 330 9.00 4.74 8.27
N ARG A 331 9.95 5.67 8.46
CA ARG A 331 11.27 5.35 9.02
C ARG A 331 11.19 4.71 10.39
N ALA A 332 10.40 5.28 11.30
CA ALA A 332 10.26 4.78 12.66
C ALA A 332 9.63 3.38 12.68
N LEU A 333 8.63 3.13 11.83
CA LEU A 333 7.99 1.82 11.71
C LEU A 333 8.92 0.76 11.11
N ARG A 334 9.77 1.12 10.14
CA ARG A 334 10.76 0.21 9.53
C ARG A 334 11.84 -0.26 10.49
N SER A 335 12.12 0.50 11.56
CA SER A 335 13.08 0.08 12.59
C SER A 335 12.49 -0.87 13.64
N LEU A 336 11.18 -1.11 13.62
CA LEU A 336 10.53 -1.95 14.62
C LEU A 336 10.71 -3.44 14.31
N GLU A 337 10.95 -4.23 15.36
CA GLU A 337 11.12 -5.68 15.27
C GLU A 337 10.17 -6.41 16.20
N VAL A 338 9.65 -7.56 15.76
CA VAL A 338 8.83 -8.44 16.60
C VAL A 338 9.67 -8.96 17.77
N GLY A 339 9.14 -8.84 18.99
CA GLY A 339 9.81 -9.24 20.23
C GLY A 339 10.66 -8.14 20.86
N ALA A 340 10.94 -7.04 20.15
CA ALA A 340 11.64 -5.89 20.71
C ALA A 340 10.71 -5.04 21.59
N THR A 341 11.31 -4.30 22.52
CA THR A 341 10.61 -3.22 23.25
C THR A 341 10.92 -1.90 22.55
N THR A 342 9.86 -1.16 22.19
CA THR A 342 9.95 0.19 21.63
C THR A 342 9.55 1.22 22.68
N HIS A 343 10.20 2.37 22.66
CA HIS A 343 10.01 3.48 23.58
C HIS A 343 9.19 4.58 22.89
N LEU A 344 7.95 4.75 23.33
CA LEU A 344 7.08 5.81 22.83
C LEU A 344 7.15 7.04 23.72
N LYS A 345 7.21 8.22 23.11
CA LYS A 345 6.96 9.48 23.81
C LYS A 345 5.60 10.01 23.39
N ILE A 346 4.66 10.06 24.33
CA ILE A 346 3.28 10.47 24.08
C ILE A 346 2.96 11.79 24.78
N PHE A 347 1.98 12.51 24.25
CA PHE A 347 1.38 13.67 24.87
C PHE A 347 -0.10 13.39 25.15
N HIS A 348 -0.51 13.58 26.41
CA HIS A 348 -1.88 13.38 26.87
C HIS A 348 -2.21 14.40 27.97
N ASP A 349 -3.38 15.04 27.90
CA ASP A 349 -3.87 16.00 28.90
C ASP A 349 -2.85 17.09 29.30
N GLY A 350 -2.10 17.62 28.34
CA GLY A 350 -1.14 18.70 28.57
C GLY A 350 0.23 18.25 29.09
N ALA A 351 0.47 16.95 29.26
CA ALA A 351 1.72 16.40 29.76
C ALA A 351 2.34 15.38 28.80
N THR A 352 3.66 15.37 28.74
CA THR A 352 4.44 14.35 28.02
C THR A 352 4.73 13.16 28.94
N ARG A 353 4.64 11.94 28.41
CA ARG A 353 4.97 10.69 29.11
C ARG A 353 5.75 9.77 28.19
N GLU A 354 6.58 8.93 28.79
CA GLU A 354 7.25 7.83 28.10
C GLU A 354 6.51 6.53 28.40
N VAL A 355 6.36 5.69 27.39
CA VAL A 355 5.65 4.41 27.47
C VAL A 355 6.46 3.35 26.73
N ASP A 356 6.81 2.28 27.44
CA ASP A 356 7.50 1.14 26.88
C ASP A 356 6.49 0.11 26.37
N ILE A 357 6.66 -0.33 25.13
CA ILE A 357 5.77 -1.30 24.49
C ILE A 357 6.59 -2.46 23.94
N THR A 358 6.32 -3.69 24.40
CA THR A 358 6.87 -4.89 23.77
C THR A 358 6.04 -5.29 22.56
N LEU A 359 6.69 -5.28 21.39
CA LEU A 359 6.06 -5.57 20.11
C LEU A 359 5.86 -7.07 19.93
N VAL A 360 4.71 -7.44 19.41
CA VAL A 360 4.40 -8.82 18.99
C VAL A 360 4.11 -8.85 17.48
N GLU A 361 4.06 -10.04 16.89
CA GLU A 361 3.62 -10.18 15.49
C GLU A 361 2.16 -9.72 15.38
N ARG A 362 1.86 -8.89 14.38
CA ARG A 362 0.50 -8.43 14.10
C ARG A 362 -0.35 -9.62 13.71
N PRO A 363 -1.45 -9.91 14.43
CA PRO A 363 -2.38 -10.94 14.01
C PRO A 363 -3.03 -10.53 12.68
N LEU A 364 -3.44 -11.51 11.88
CA LEU A 364 -4.39 -11.24 10.80
C LEU A 364 -5.73 -10.91 11.44
N LEU A 365 -6.18 -9.66 11.25
CA LEU A 365 -7.47 -9.19 11.72
C LEU A 365 -8.55 -9.60 10.70
N PRO A 366 -9.82 -9.76 11.11
CA PRO A 366 -10.91 -10.14 10.20
C PRO A 366 -11.03 -9.26 8.96
N GLU A 367 -10.70 -7.97 9.08
CA GLU A 367 -10.71 -6.98 8.00
C GLU A 367 -9.55 -7.12 7.01
N ASP A 368 -8.44 -7.78 7.38
CA ASP A 368 -7.32 -8.04 6.47
C ASP A 368 -7.63 -9.20 5.50
N VAL A 369 -8.58 -10.06 5.88
CA VAL A 369 -8.95 -11.19 5.04
C VAL A 369 -9.98 -10.69 4.02
N PRO A 370 -9.72 -10.82 2.70
CA PRO A 370 -10.66 -10.38 1.69
C PRO A 370 -12.01 -11.08 1.88
N PHE A 371 -12.98 -10.34 2.44
CA PHE A 371 -14.29 -10.86 2.78
C PHE A 371 -15.01 -11.25 1.49
N ARG A 372 -15.65 -12.44 1.50
CA ARG A 372 -16.68 -12.77 0.50
C ARG A 372 -17.71 -11.64 0.53
N ARG A 373 -17.99 -11.02 -0.62
CA ARG A 373 -19.32 -10.41 -0.82
C ARG A 373 -20.36 -11.55 -0.83
N SER A 374 -20.68 -12.12 0.32
CA SER A 374 -21.91 -12.89 0.46
C SER A 374 -23.00 -11.93 0.92
N GLU A 375 -23.90 -11.66 -0.02
CA GLU A 375 -25.30 -11.33 0.21
C GLU A 375 -25.61 -10.16 1.18
N SER A 376 -26.07 -9.06 0.60
CA SER A 376 -27.09 -8.24 1.25
C SER A 376 -28.15 -9.16 1.87
N PRO A 377 -28.63 -8.92 3.11
CA PRO A 377 -29.67 -9.75 3.69
C PRO A 377 -30.85 -9.78 2.73
N ARG A 378 -31.16 -10.94 2.14
CA ARG A 378 -32.40 -11.12 1.39
C ARG A 378 -33.51 -10.79 2.36
N ASN A 379 -34.23 -9.72 2.04
CA ASN A 379 -35.31 -9.17 2.83
C ASN A 379 -36.40 -10.25 2.99
N THR A 380 -36.34 -11.05 4.05
CA THR A 380 -37.38 -12.04 4.38
C THR A 380 -38.53 -11.33 5.06
N THR A 381 -39.27 -10.54 4.29
CA THR A 381 -40.61 -10.04 4.68
C THR A 381 -41.56 -10.10 3.50
N ALA A 382 -41.93 -11.30 3.08
CA ALA A 382 -43.13 -11.49 2.25
C ALA A 382 -43.72 -12.90 2.41
N ARG A 383 -44.17 -13.26 3.61
CA ARG A 383 -45.28 -14.21 3.79
C ARG A 383 -46.09 -13.87 5.04
N SER A 384 -47.17 -13.12 4.84
CA SER A 384 -48.37 -13.15 5.66
C SER A 384 -49.46 -12.35 4.94
N GLY A 385 -50.56 -13.02 4.56
CA GLY A 385 -51.74 -12.37 3.97
C GLY A 385 -52.58 -13.30 3.10
N ALA A 386 -53.25 -14.27 3.71
CA ALA A 386 -54.36 -14.99 3.09
C ALA A 386 -55.67 -14.17 3.18
N HIS A 387 -56.63 -14.48 2.29
CA HIS A 387 -58.03 -14.00 2.12
C HIS A 387 -58.22 -12.87 1.09
N ALA A 388 -59.14 -12.90 0.10
CA ALA A 388 -60.23 -13.81 -0.30
C ALA A 388 -60.66 -13.47 -1.77
N PRO A 389 -61.49 -14.26 -2.47
CA PRO A 389 -61.77 -14.06 -3.89
C PRO A 389 -62.88 -13.02 -4.13
N PHE A 390 -62.65 -12.08 -5.05
CA PHE A 390 -63.68 -11.14 -5.50
C PHE A 390 -64.64 -11.81 -6.50
N ARG A 391 -65.90 -11.96 -6.10
CA ARG A 391 -67.04 -12.31 -6.96
C ARG A 391 -67.68 -10.99 -7.44
N GLY A 392 -68.06 -10.96 -8.72
CA GLY A 392 -68.26 -9.74 -9.52
C GLY A 392 -69.46 -8.85 -9.18
N ILE A 393 -69.52 -7.71 -9.89
CA ILE A 393 -70.73 -7.00 -10.31
C ILE A 393 -70.46 -6.40 -11.71
N ARG A 394 -71.42 -6.57 -12.61
CA ARG A 394 -71.54 -5.99 -13.97
C ARG A 394 -72.15 -4.58 -13.92
N ARG A 395 -72.06 -3.89 -15.08
CA ARG A 395 -72.75 -2.67 -15.59
C ARG A 395 -71.92 -1.40 -15.36
N GLY A 396 -71.77 -0.45 -16.28
CA GLY A 396 -72.23 -0.13 -17.64
C GLY A 396 -71.55 1.22 -17.95
N ILE A 397 -71.05 1.50 -19.14
CA ILE A 397 -71.69 2.00 -20.36
C ILE A 397 -70.63 1.87 -21.46
#